data_AF-A0A9W9JLR3-F1
#
_entry.id   AF-A0A9W9JLR3-F1
#
_cell.length_a   1.000
_cell.length_b   1.000
_cell.length_c   1.000
_cell.angle_alpha   90.00
_cell.angle_beta   90.00
_cell.angle_gamma   90.00
#
_symmetry.space_group_name_H-M   'P 1'
#
loop_
_entity.id
_entity.type
_entity.pdbx_description
1 polymer ?
#
loop_
_entity_poly.entity_id
_entity_poly.type
_entity_poly.pdbx_seq_one_letter_code
_entity_poly.pdbx_strand_id
1 'polypeptide(L)'
;MRTMRIGLRHFLFKIKAAETDRCTCDEGSQTPKHVLMQCPRYIVPRTRLWEQLERIGIGFMERDYDKIMSNPQATRYVVNFMHRTGLLQQFQHVGIEEDDDDEPTGLAAMELGVEDDGY
;
A
#
# COMPACT_ATOMS: atom_id res chain seq x y z
N MET A 1 3.63 1.01 1.69
CA MET A 1 3.84 -0.07 2.68
C MET A 1 5.21 -0.04 3.37
N ARG A 2 6.18 0.78 2.94
CA ARG A 2 7.51 0.88 3.58
C ARG A 2 7.55 1.78 4.83
N THR A 3 6.47 2.50 5.15
CA THR A 3 6.44 3.54 6.20
C THR A 3 5.79 3.13 7.53
N MET A 4 5.63 1.82 7.82
CA MET A 4 5.13 1.31 9.11
C MET A 4 3.77 1.84 9.62
N ARG A 5 3.02 2.65 8.86
CA ARG A 5 1.64 3.06 9.17
C ARG A 5 0.63 2.08 8.58
N ILE A 6 0.72 0.81 8.97
CA ILE A 6 -0.20 -0.23 8.49
C ILE A 6 -0.90 -0.82 9.69
N GLY A 7 -2.21 -0.66 9.78
CA GLY A 7 -2.99 -1.17 10.91
C GLY A 7 -3.39 -2.63 10.76
N LEU A 8 -2.53 -3.42 10.11
CA LEU A 8 -2.65 -4.87 10.14
C LEU A 8 -2.25 -5.37 11.53
N ARG A 9 -2.92 -6.42 12.00
CA ARG A 9 -2.77 -6.94 13.35
C ARG A 9 -1.33 -7.30 13.71
N HIS A 10 -0.52 -7.79 12.77
CA HIS A 10 0.88 -8.10 13.07
C HIS A 10 1.70 -6.86 13.46
N PHE A 11 1.45 -5.72 12.82
CA PHE A 11 2.08 -4.47 13.22
C PHE A 11 1.53 -3.98 14.56
N LEU A 12 0.20 -3.96 14.71
CA LEU A 12 -0.47 -3.51 15.95
C LEU A 12 -0.03 -4.32 17.17
N PHE A 13 0.13 -5.64 17.02
CA PHE A 13 0.62 -6.53 18.07
C PHE A 13 2.07 -6.21 18.46
N LYS A 14 2.95 -5.96 17.48
CA LYS A 14 4.35 -5.58 17.74
C LYS A 14 4.48 -4.29 18.56
N ILE A 15 3.55 -3.35 18.39
CA ILE A 15 3.51 -2.10 19.17
C ILE A 15 2.61 -2.20 20.41
N LYS A 16 2.12 -3.39 20.78
CA LYS A 16 1.21 -3.65 21.91
C LYS A 16 -0.13 -2.91 21.84
N ALA A 17 -0.57 -2.53 20.63
CA ALA A 17 -1.87 -1.91 20.37
C ALA A 17 -2.97 -2.93 20.01
N ALA A 18 -2.63 -4.22 19.93
CA ALA A 18 -3.58 -5.33 19.76
C ALA A 18 -3.13 -6.53 20.60
N GLU A 19 -4.09 -7.32 21.08
CA GLU A 19 -3.84 -8.51 21.90
C GLU A 19 -3.27 -9.69 21.09
N THR A 20 -3.47 -9.69 19.77
CA THR A 20 -3.01 -10.77 18.90
C THR A 20 -2.61 -10.25 17.52
N ASP A 21 -1.61 -10.91 16.91
CA ASP A 21 -1.24 -10.69 15.52
C ASP A 21 -2.02 -11.56 14.52
N ARG A 22 -2.84 -12.51 15.01
CA ARG A 22 -3.55 -13.50 14.20
C ARG A 22 -4.53 -12.85 13.23
N CYS A 23 -4.49 -13.28 11.98
CA CYS A 23 -5.51 -12.97 10.99
C CYS A 23 -6.83 -13.64 11.37
N THR A 24 -7.96 -13.01 11.02
CA THR A 24 -9.30 -13.53 11.24
C THR A 24 -9.68 -14.70 10.31
N CYS A 25 -8.74 -15.17 9.49
CA CYS A 25 -8.86 -16.45 8.78
C CYS A 25 -8.14 -17.59 9.50
N ASP A 26 -7.50 -17.32 10.65
CA ASP A 26 -6.83 -18.31 11.52
C ASP A 26 -5.66 -19.10 10.94
N GLU A 27 -5.22 -18.78 9.72
CA GLU A 27 -4.10 -19.45 9.03
C GLU A 27 -2.73 -18.81 9.29
N GLY A 28 -2.64 -17.78 10.14
CA GLY A 28 -1.37 -17.16 10.51
C GLY A 28 -1.49 -15.71 10.95
N SER A 29 -0.33 -15.04 11.08
CA SER A 29 -0.26 -13.61 11.40
C SER A 29 -0.78 -12.75 10.24
N GLN A 30 -1.52 -11.69 10.55
CA GLN A 30 -2.02 -10.75 9.55
C GLN A 30 -0.89 -9.81 9.08
N THR A 31 -0.12 -10.28 8.11
CA THR A 31 0.95 -9.52 7.45
C THR A 31 0.52 -9.07 6.05
N PRO A 32 1.19 -8.06 5.45
CA PRO A 32 0.93 -7.69 4.07
C PRO A 32 1.06 -8.86 3.10
N LYS A 33 2.12 -9.67 3.25
CA LYS A 33 2.34 -10.87 2.43
C LYS A 33 1.19 -11.88 2.57
N HIS A 34 0.73 -12.13 3.80
CA HIS A 34 -0.40 -13.02 4.03
C HIS A 34 -1.68 -12.51 3.37
N VAL A 35 -2.05 -11.23 3.58
CA VAL A 35 -3.26 -10.64 2.99
C VAL A 35 -3.20 -10.66 1.46
N LEU A 36 -2.05 -10.26 0.90
CA LEU A 36 -1.83 -10.14 -0.53
C LEU A 36 -1.83 -11.50 -1.25
N MET A 37 -1.18 -12.52 -0.67
CA MET A 37 -0.83 -13.74 -1.39
C MET A 37 -1.57 -14.99 -0.91
N GLN A 38 -2.00 -15.04 0.35
CA GLN A 38 -2.38 -16.30 1.01
C GLN A 38 -3.82 -16.29 1.51
N CYS A 39 -4.22 -15.24 2.23
CA CYS A 39 -5.46 -15.19 3.01
C CYS A 39 -6.71 -15.56 2.19
N PRO A 40 -7.44 -16.63 2.53
CA PRO A 40 -8.58 -17.10 1.73
C PRO A 40 -9.73 -16.10 1.70
N ARG A 41 -9.85 -15.24 2.71
CA ARG A 41 -10.88 -14.20 2.80
C ARG A 41 -10.83 -13.18 1.66
N TYR A 42 -9.67 -13.03 1.02
CA TYR A 42 -9.45 -12.03 -0.03
C TYR A 42 -9.25 -12.64 -1.41
N ILE A 43 -9.66 -13.90 -1.63
CA ILE A 43 -9.56 -14.55 -2.96
C ILE A 43 -10.23 -13.70 -4.05
N VAL A 44 -11.47 -13.25 -3.82
CA VAL A 44 -12.23 -12.48 -4.82
C VAL A 44 -11.53 -11.18 -5.21
N PRO A 45 -11.16 -10.27 -4.29
CA PRO A 45 -10.43 -9.06 -4.67
C PRO A 45 -9.02 -9.36 -5.21
N ARG A 46 -8.42 -10.50 -4.85
CA ARG A 46 -7.09 -10.91 -5.33
C ARG A 46 -7.12 -11.36 -6.79
N THR A 47 -8.21 -11.95 -7.29
CA THR A 47 -8.35 -12.29 -8.72
C THR A 47 -8.12 -11.07 -9.60
N ARG A 48 -8.81 -9.96 -9.31
CA ARG A 48 -8.64 -8.70 -10.07
C ARG A 48 -7.23 -8.13 -9.96
N LEU A 49 -6.59 -8.27 -8.80
CA LEU A 49 -5.20 -7.84 -8.64
C LEU A 49 -4.27 -8.62 -9.58
N TRP A 50 -4.42 -9.94 -9.65
CA TRP A 50 -3.59 -10.77 -10.51
C TRP A 50 -3.77 -10.45 -12.00
N GLU A 51 -5.00 -10.20 -12.44
CA GLU A 51 -5.27 -9.71 -13.81
C GLU A 51 -4.51 -8.40 -14.11
N GLN A 52 -4.46 -7.48 -13.16
CA GLN A 52 -3.72 -6.22 -13.32
C GLN A 52 -2.20 -6.41 -13.33
N LEU A 53 -1.69 -7.35 -12.53
CA LEU A 53 -0.28 -7.71 -12.48
C LEU A 53 0.17 -8.39 -13.78
N GLU A 54 -0.65 -9.27 -14.34
CA GLU A 54 -0.35 -9.96 -15.59
C GLU A 54 -0.18 -8.98 -16.76
N ARG A 55 -1.01 -7.93 -16.82
CA ARG A 55 -0.91 -6.86 -17.82
C ARG A 55 0.41 -6.09 -17.80
N ILE A 56 1.17 -6.16 -16.71
CA ILE A 56 2.48 -5.51 -16.57
C ILE A 56 3.63 -6.53 -16.53
N GLY A 57 3.38 -7.76 -16.99
CA GLY A 57 4.39 -8.82 -17.09
C GLY A 57 4.67 -9.57 -15.79
N ILE A 58 3.86 -9.38 -14.75
CA ILE A 58 3.93 -10.13 -13.49
C ILE A 58 2.87 -11.23 -13.55
N GLY A 59 3.27 -12.41 -14.02
CA GLY A 59 2.35 -13.53 -14.20
C GLY A 59 1.78 -14.07 -12.88
N PHE A 60 0.66 -14.79 -12.98
CA PHE A 60 -0.02 -15.42 -11.83
C PHE A 60 0.88 -16.40 -11.03
N MET A 61 1.91 -16.96 -11.67
CA MET A 61 2.88 -17.85 -11.03
C MET A 61 3.96 -17.10 -10.23
N GLU A 62 4.03 -15.76 -10.33
CA GLU A 62 4.96 -14.97 -9.54
C GLU A 62 4.59 -15.06 -8.06
N ARG A 63 5.53 -15.55 -7.25
CA ARG A 63 5.36 -15.72 -5.81
C ARG A 63 6.30 -14.86 -4.99
N ASP A 64 7.20 -14.15 -5.66
CA ASP A 64 8.12 -13.21 -5.03
C ASP A 64 7.39 -11.92 -4.64
N TYR A 65 7.04 -11.85 -3.37
CA TYR A 65 6.43 -10.68 -2.76
C TYR A 65 7.29 -9.42 -2.92
N ASP A 66 8.60 -9.53 -2.75
CA ASP A 66 9.50 -8.37 -2.76
C ASP A 66 9.64 -7.81 -4.18
N LYS A 67 9.63 -8.68 -5.19
CA LYS A 67 9.59 -8.29 -6.60
C LYS A 67 8.31 -7.52 -6.95
N ILE A 68 7.14 -7.99 -6.50
CA ILE A 68 5.86 -7.29 -6.70
C ILE A 68 5.90 -5.91 -6.03
N MET A 69 6.36 -5.84 -4.79
CA MET A 69 6.41 -4.60 -4.01
C MET A 69 7.52 -3.63 -4.44
N SER A 70 8.48 -4.08 -5.24
CA SER A 70 9.54 -3.25 -5.80
C SER A 70 9.16 -2.63 -7.15
N ASN A 71 8.11 -3.14 -7.81
CA ASN A 71 7.57 -2.52 -9.01
C ASN A 71 6.59 -1.39 -8.63
N PRO A 72 6.84 -0.13 -9.07
CA PRO A 72 5.97 1.00 -8.72
C PRO A 72 4.52 0.85 -9.22
N GLN A 73 4.33 0.30 -10.41
CA GLN A 73 3.00 0.12 -10.99
C GLN A 73 2.23 -1.00 -10.28
N ALA A 74 2.89 -2.12 -10.00
CA ALA A 74 2.33 -3.19 -9.18
C ALA A 74 1.92 -2.68 -7.79
N THR A 75 2.75 -1.83 -7.17
CA THR A 75 2.46 -1.24 -5.86
C THR A 75 1.15 -0.42 -5.88
N ARG A 76 0.85 0.30 -6.97
CA ARG A 76 -0.44 1.02 -7.11
C ARG A 76 -1.63 0.06 -7.13
N TYR A 77 -1.52 -1.09 -7.77
CA TYR A 77 -2.56 -2.11 -7.76
C TYR A 77 -2.70 -2.77 -6.38
N VAL A 78 -1.58 -3.05 -5.70
CA VAL A 78 -1.57 -3.58 -4.34
C VAL A 78 -2.26 -2.62 -3.37
N VAL A 79 -2.00 -1.32 -3.45
CA VAL A 79 -2.68 -0.31 -2.62
C VAL A 79 -4.18 -0.32 -2.84
N ASN A 80 -4.64 -0.38 -4.10
CA ASN A 80 -6.06 -0.49 -4.43
C ASN A 80 -6.70 -1.78 -3.90
N PHE A 81 -5.99 -2.91 -4.00
CA PHE A 81 -6.41 -4.16 -3.40
C PHE A 81 -6.54 -4.03 -1.88
N MET A 82 -5.51 -3.50 -1.20
CA MET A 82 -5.50 -3.30 0.25
C MET A 82 -6.64 -2.38 0.70
N HIS A 83 -6.92 -1.30 -0.04
CA HIS A 83 -8.05 -0.41 0.22
C HIS A 83 -9.38 -1.18 0.22
N ARG A 84 -9.61 -2.04 -0.77
CA ARG A 84 -10.83 -2.86 -0.91
C ARG A 84 -10.99 -3.93 0.17
N THR A 85 -9.91 -4.33 0.84
CA THR A 85 -10.01 -5.29 1.95
C THR A 85 -10.67 -4.71 3.20
N GLY A 86 -10.77 -3.38 3.32
CA GLY A 86 -11.26 -2.70 4.53
C GLY A 86 -10.32 -2.79 5.73
N LEU A 87 -9.17 -3.47 5.62
CA LEU A 87 -8.23 -3.62 6.73
C LEU A 87 -7.51 -2.33 7.14
N LEU A 88 -7.66 -1.27 6.35
CA LEU A 88 -7.06 0.04 6.57
C LEU A 88 -8.12 1.11 6.84
N GLN A 89 -9.37 0.74 7.12
CA GLN A 89 -10.48 1.67 7.39
C GLN A 89 -10.17 2.64 8.53
N GLN A 90 -9.40 2.19 9.52
CA GLN A 90 -8.89 2.99 10.64
C GLN A 90 -7.96 4.15 10.22
N PHE A 91 -7.49 4.20 8.97
CA PHE A 91 -6.76 5.34 8.42
C PHE A 91 -7.58 6.20 7.46
N GLN A 92 -8.86 5.88 7.22
CA GLN A 92 -9.72 6.65 6.31
C GLN A 92 -10.14 8.02 6.87
N HIS A 93 -9.91 8.29 8.15
CA HIS A 93 -10.23 9.60 8.78
C HIS A 93 -9.16 10.67 8.58
N VAL A 94 -8.12 10.42 7.78
CA VAL A 94 -7.30 11.51 7.24
C VAL A 94 -8.00 11.92 5.95
N GLY A 95 -8.95 12.85 6.07
CA GLY A 95 -9.57 13.49 4.91
C GLY A 95 -8.47 14.07 4.04
N ILE A 96 -8.19 13.40 2.93
CA ILE A 96 -7.81 14.13 1.73
C ILE A 96 -9.17 14.60 1.26
N GLU A 97 -9.53 15.82 1.66
CA GLU A 97 -10.63 16.50 1.01
C GLU A 97 -10.30 16.45 -0.48
N GLU A 98 -11.11 15.70 -1.23
CA GLU A 98 -11.13 15.79 -2.67
C GLU A 98 -11.67 17.20 -2.94
N ASP A 99 -10.78 18.19 -2.94
CA ASP A 99 -11.04 19.49 -3.53
C ASP A 99 -11.25 19.24 -5.02
N ASP A 100 -12.52 18.99 -5.38
CA ASP A 100 -13.07 19.26 -6.69
C ASP A 100 -12.93 20.76 -6.98
N ASP A 101 -11.72 21.22 -7.30
CA ASP A 101 -11.53 22.52 -7.94
C ASP A 101 -10.38 22.45 -8.97
N ASP A 102 -10.77 22.68 -10.21
CA ASP A 102 -9.95 22.76 -11.42
C ASP A 102 -8.84 23.83 -11.28
N GLU A 103 -7.56 23.46 -11.17
CA GLU A 103 -6.46 24.26 -11.74
C GLU A 103 -5.13 23.47 -11.87
N PRO A 104 -4.43 23.47 -13.02
CA PRO A 104 -3.14 22.82 -13.15
C PRO A 104 -2.04 23.79 -12.70
N THR A 105 -1.79 23.88 -11.39
CA THR A 105 -0.71 24.74 -10.89
C THR A 105 0.64 24.05 -11.11
N GLY A 106 1.37 24.58 -12.09
CA GLY A 106 2.63 24.06 -12.58
C GLY A 106 3.79 24.10 -11.58
N LEU A 107 4.77 23.28 -11.95
CA LEU A 107 6.16 23.25 -11.51
C LEU A 107 6.71 24.65 -11.14
N ALA A 108 6.97 24.90 -9.85
CA ALA A 108 8.03 25.81 -9.41
C ALA A 108 8.17 25.79 -7.88
N ALA A 109 9.26 25.22 -7.38
CA ALA A 109 9.98 25.68 -6.18
C ALA A 109 11.18 24.77 -5.92
N MET A 110 12.25 24.92 -6.70
CA MET A 110 13.60 24.66 -6.19
C MET A 110 14.27 26.02 -6.09
N GLU A 111 14.00 26.69 -4.97
CA GLU A 111 14.67 27.89 -4.54
C GLU A 111 15.94 27.45 -3.79
N LEU A 112 17.04 27.33 -4.53
CA LEU A 112 18.38 27.33 -3.94
C LEU A 112 18.81 28.79 -3.85
N GLY A 113 18.57 29.40 -2.69
CA GLY A 113 19.10 30.71 -2.35
C GLY A 113 20.55 30.65 -1.88
N VAL A 114 21.23 31.78 -2.16
CA VAL A 114 22.44 32.33 -1.52
C VAL A 114 23.76 31.94 -2.20
N GLU A 115 24.24 32.70 -3.20
CA GLU A 115 25.03 33.97 -3.12
C GLU A 115 26.49 33.66 -2.75
N ASP A 116 27.52 34.10 -3.48
CA ASP A 116 27.97 35.49 -3.53
C ASP A 116 29.06 35.70 -4.61
N ASP A 117 29.18 36.94 -5.07
CA ASP A 117 30.14 37.52 -6.02
C ASP A 117 31.63 37.42 -5.54
N GLY A 118 32.71 37.63 -6.27
CA GLY A 118 32.99 38.33 -7.51
C GLY A 118 34.13 39.33 -7.31
N TYR A 119 35.40 38.88 -7.35
CA TYR A 119 36.55 39.58 -7.96
C TYR A 119 37.73 38.63 -8.19
#